data_AF-A0A1J5J8L3-F1
#
_entry.id   AF-A0A1J5J8L3-F1
#
_cell.length_a   1.000
_cell.length_b   1.000
_cell.length_c   1.000
_cell.angle_alpha   90.00
_cell.angle_beta   90.00
_cell.angle_gamma   90.00
#
_symmetry.space_group_name_H-M   'P 1'
#
loop_
_entity.id
_entity.type
_entity.pdbx_description
1 polymer ?
#
loop_
_entity_poly.entity_id
_entity_poly.type
_entity_poly.pdbx_seq_one_letter_code
_entity_poly.pdbx_strand_id
1 'polypeptide(L)'
;MIDQARSKAGAEEIAEQVVIGLVWTLCRSGESAGLAMTPQSYTRTLNWSGALAGQPLVELVDGIRSWEPFESAVAMAAINTLCQPDLARFEHVVELPQQAGNLAVFEHFLPRIKGARIVVVGRYPGLERYEQEYDLRVVERQPGPDNYPDTAAEELLPAADWVFLTASSIINKTFPRLAELSRLATLVLMGPSMPWLPELTDWGVDYLAGTQVRDADLLQRCVAEGGGRILFDEALQYVVADIGRPRMQAVREEISRMAGVRDRLKQGMEDWYSAGSRGRFPQLAGYEEVLAGLSALDTQYKWMWDARNPAGGRE
;
A
#
# COMPACT_ATOMS: atom_id res chain seq x y z
N MET A 1 -6.00 -11.55 -4.12
CA MET A 1 -5.50 -11.87 -2.76
C MET A 1 -5.93 -13.25 -2.30
N ILE A 2 -7.22 -13.53 -2.08
CA ILE A 2 -7.69 -14.86 -1.59
C ILE A 2 -7.17 -16.00 -2.47
N ASP A 3 -7.38 -15.93 -3.78
CA ASP A 3 -6.95 -17.00 -4.69
C ASP A 3 -5.43 -17.20 -4.70
N GLN A 4 -4.67 -16.12 -4.52
CA GLN A 4 -3.21 -16.18 -4.40
C GLN A 4 -2.76 -16.79 -3.07
N ALA A 5 -3.44 -16.48 -1.97
CA ALA A 5 -3.16 -17.12 -0.69
C ALA A 5 -3.50 -18.62 -0.75
N ARG A 6 -4.66 -18.97 -1.34
CA ARG A 6 -5.09 -20.36 -1.53
C ARG A 6 -4.14 -21.16 -2.42
N SER A 7 -3.61 -20.56 -3.49
CA SER A 7 -2.67 -21.24 -4.38
C SER A 7 -1.31 -21.50 -3.74
N LYS A 8 -0.96 -20.72 -2.69
CA LYS A 8 0.25 -20.89 -1.88
C LYS A 8 0.09 -21.87 -0.73
N ALA A 9 -1.14 -22.17 -0.30
CA ALA A 9 -1.39 -23.10 0.79
C ALA A 9 -1.02 -24.53 0.40
N GLY A 10 -0.05 -25.10 1.12
CA GLY A 10 0.22 -26.53 1.06
C GLY A 10 -0.97 -27.34 1.56
N ALA A 11 -1.13 -28.58 1.09
CA ALA A 11 -2.23 -29.46 1.49
C ALA A 11 -2.27 -29.78 2.99
N GLU A 12 -1.16 -29.58 3.71
CA GLU A 12 -0.98 -29.89 5.13
C GLU A 12 -0.66 -28.64 5.98
N GLU A 13 -0.68 -27.43 5.41
CA GLU A 13 -0.36 -26.23 6.18
C GLU A 13 -1.51 -25.82 7.11
N ILE A 14 -1.25 -25.91 8.40
CA ILE A 14 -2.20 -25.59 9.47
C ILE A 14 -1.74 -24.38 10.27
N ALA A 15 -2.68 -23.67 10.88
CA ALA A 15 -2.36 -22.69 11.92
C ALA A 15 -1.91 -23.45 13.18
N GLU A 16 -0.60 -23.64 13.36
CA GLU A 16 -0.06 -24.25 14.58
C GLU A 16 -0.35 -23.38 15.80
N GLN A 17 -0.28 -22.05 15.62
CA GLN A 17 -0.58 -21.08 16.67
C GLN A 17 -1.25 -19.84 16.08
N VAL A 18 -2.27 -19.34 16.78
CA VAL A 18 -2.85 -18.02 16.55
C VAL A 18 -2.88 -17.25 17.87
N VAL A 19 -2.33 -16.04 17.86
CA VAL A 19 -2.28 -15.15 19.02
C VAL A 19 -2.90 -13.82 18.64
N ILE A 20 -3.92 -13.39 19.40
CA ILE A 20 -4.46 -12.02 19.30
C ILE A 20 -3.80 -11.20 20.40
N GLY A 21 -2.67 -10.57 20.08
CA GLY A 21 -2.00 -9.63 20.98
C GLY A 21 -2.65 -8.25 20.95
N LEU A 22 -2.20 -7.36 21.83
CA LEU A 22 -2.75 -6.00 21.97
C LEU A 22 -2.61 -5.15 20.71
N VAL A 23 -1.48 -5.30 20.00
CA VAL A 23 -1.17 -4.54 18.78
C VAL A 23 -1.23 -5.42 17.55
N TRP A 24 -0.76 -6.66 17.66
CA TRP A 24 -0.64 -7.57 16.52
C TRP A 24 -1.37 -8.88 16.76
N THR A 25 -2.08 -9.33 15.74
CA THR A 25 -2.58 -10.69 15.60
C THR A 25 -1.55 -11.47 14.79
N LEU A 26 -1.12 -12.62 15.30
CA LEU A 26 -0.12 -13.48 14.71
C LEU A 26 -0.74 -14.84 14.34
N CYS A 27 -0.36 -15.35 13.19
CA CYS A 27 -0.61 -16.74 12.78
C CYS A 27 0.73 -17.39 12.40
N ARG A 28 0.98 -18.60 12.90
CA ARG A 28 2.22 -19.34 12.64
C ARG A 28 1.94 -20.73 12.07
N SER A 29 2.79 -21.15 11.13
CA SER A 29 2.84 -22.49 10.55
C SER A 29 4.30 -22.85 10.28
N GLY A 30 4.89 -23.75 11.09
CA GLY A 30 6.30 -24.10 11.01
C GLY A 30 7.21 -22.91 11.32
N GLU A 31 8.13 -22.62 10.40
CA GLU A 31 9.04 -21.46 10.48
C GLU A 31 8.41 -20.16 9.96
N SER A 32 7.23 -20.24 9.31
CA SER A 32 6.54 -19.08 8.76
C SER A 32 5.62 -18.44 9.77
N ALA A 33 5.61 -17.11 9.82
CA ALA A 33 4.69 -16.34 10.64
C ALA A 33 4.17 -15.11 9.90
N GLY A 34 2.87 -14.84 10.04
CA GLY A 34 2.20 -13.69 9.48
C GLY A 34 1.62 -12.80 10.57
N LEU A 35 1.57 -11.50 10.30
CA LEU A 35 1.05 -10.50 11.23
C LEU A 35 -0.11 -9.74 10.62
N ALA A 36 -1.02 -9.29 11.47
CA ALA A 36 -2.08 -8.35 11.13
C ALA A 36 -2.28 -7.38 12.30
N MET A 37 -2.58 -6.11 12.02
CA MET A 37 -2.89 -5.15 13.08
C MET A 37 -4.15 -5.62 13.81
N THR A 38 -4.06 -5.77 15.13
CA THR A 38 -5.21 -6.13 15.97
C THR A 38 -6.22 -4.97 15.97
N PRO A 39 -7.53 -5.25 15.76
CA PRO A 39 -8.57 -4.24 15.91
C PRO A 39 -8.55 -3.60 17.29
N GLN A 40 -8.63 -2.27 17.36
CA GLN A 40 -8.60 -1.51 18.62
C GLN A 40 -9.96 -1.46 19.34
N SER A 41 -10.83 -2.43 19.06
CA SER A 41 -12.14 -2.58 19.70
C SER A 41 -12.10 -3.65 20.78
N TYR A 42 -12.72 -3.42 21.93
CA TYR A 42 -12.83 -4.44 22.97
C TYR A 42 -14.01 -5.38 22.71
N THR A 43 -13.81 -6.69 22.84
CA THR A 43 -14.87 -7.70 22.83
C THR A 43 -14.66 -8.74 23.95
N ARG A 44 -15.78 -9.23 24.51
CA ARG A 44 -15.78 -10.35 25.47
C ARG A 44 -16.13 -11.69 24.82
N THR A 45 -16.50 -11.67 23.55
CA THR A 45 -17.07 -12.82 22.85
C THR A 45 -16.37 -13.00 21.52
N LEU A 46 -15.53 -14.03 21.43
CA LEU A 46 -14.97 -14.58 20.20
C LEU A 46 -15.42 -16.04 20.15
N ASN A 47 -16.42 -16.35 19.33
CA ASN A 47 -17.10 -17.66 19.35
C ASN A 47 -16.22 -18.84 18.91
N TRP A 48 -15.05 -18.54 18.33
CA TRP A 48 -14.05 -19.49 17.84
C TRP A 48 -12.80 -19.57 18.74
N SER A 49 -12.81 -18.92 19.92
CA SER A 49 -11.70 -18.97 20.87
C SER A 49 -11.37 -20.42 21.24
N GLY A 50 -10.09 -20.79 21.14
CA GLY A 50 -9.62 -22.16 21.38
C GLY A 50 -9.76 -23.13 20.20
N ALA A 51 -10.38 -22.71 19.08
CA ALA A 51 -10.62 -23.56 17.92
C ALA A 51 -9.74 -23.23 16.69
N LEU A 52 -8.95 -22.15 16.73
CA LEU A 52 -8.14 -21.73 15.59
C LEU A 52 -6.89 -22.58 15.36
N ALA A 53 -6.23 -23.01 16.44
CA ALA A 53 -5.05 -23.85 16.31
C ALA A 53 -5.44 -25.23 15.73
N GLY A 54 -4.68 -25.70 14.75
CA GLY A 54 -4.95 -26.94 14.02
C GLY A 54 -5.91 -26.78 12.83
N GLN A 55 -6.48 -25.59 12.60
CA GLN A 55 -7.26 -25.31 11.39
C GLN A 55 -6.32 -25.25 10.17
N PRO A 56 -6.70 -25.79 9.01
CA PRO A 56 -5.99 -25.53 7.76
C PRO A 56 -5.91 -24.01 7.48
N LEU A 57 -4.73 -23.49 7.14
CA LEU A 57 -4.56 -22.05 6.88
C LEU A 57 -5.52 -21.57 5.78
N VAL A 58 -5.75 -22.42 4.78
CA VAL A 58 -6.65 -22.15 3.65
C VAL A 58 -8.10 -21.89 4.07
N GLU A 59 -8.56 -22.45 5.20
CA GLU A 59 -9.90 -22.22 5.73
C GLU A 59 -10.01 -20.84 6.42
N LEU A 60 -8.91 -20.38 7.04
CA LEU A 60 -8.86 -19.07 7.70
C LEU A 60 -8.85 -17.90 6.70
N VAL A 61 -8.32 -18.11 5.49
CA VAL A 61 -8.19 -17.06 4.45
C VAL A 61 -9.52 -16.39 4.13
N ASP A 62 -10.64 -17.12 4.08
CA ASP A 62 -11.95 -16.56 3.73
C ASP A 62 -12.47 -15.55 4.75
N GLY A 63 -12.00 -15.61 6.00
CA GLY A 63 -12.35 -14.65 7.04
C GLY A 63 -12.01 -13.21 6.67
N ILE A 64 -11.15 -12.99 5.67
CA ILE A 64 -10.83 -11.64 5.18
C ILE A 64 -12.02 -10.95 4.51
N ARG A 65 -13.09 -11.69 4.16
CA ARG A 65 -14.36 -11.11 3.69
C ARG A 65 -15.31 -10.75 4.82
N SER A 66 -15.03 -11.20 6.05
CA SER A 66 -15.87 -10.91 7.21
C SER A 66 -15.91 -9.42 7.49
N TRP A 67 -17.07 -8.95 7.98
CA TRP A 67 -17.21 -7.62 8.54
C TRP A 67 -16.89 -7.59 10.04
N GLU A 68 -16.67 -8.75 10.66
CA GLU A 68 -16.16 -8.85 12.01
C GLU A 68 -14.65 -8.55 12.00
N PRO A 69 -14.17 -7.52 12.73
CA PRO A 69 -12.78 -7.10 12.66
C PRO A 69 -11.76 -8.14 13.11
N PHE A 70 -12.05 -8.93 14.15
CA PHE A 70 -11.10 -9.93 14.66
C PHE A 70 -10.96 -11.12 13.71
N GLU A 71 -12.04 -11.59 13.09
CA GLU A 71 -12.02 -12.59 12.02
C GLU A 71 -11.19 -12.10 10.83
N SER A 72 -11.36 -10.83 10.44
CA SER A 72 -10.56 -10.23 9.37
C SER A 72 -9.07 -10.15 9.72
N ALA A 73 -8.74 -9.84 10.98
CA ALA A 73 -7.35 -9.77 11.43
C ALA A 73 -6.69 -11.16 11.49
N VAL A 74 -7.39 -12.18 12.00
CA VAL A 74 -6.92 -13.57 11.99
C VAL A 74 -6.70 -14.06 10.55
N ALA A 75 -7.66 -13.80 9.66
CA ALA A 75 -7.53 -14.17 8.26
C ALA A 75 -6.36 -13.45 7.58
N MET A 76 -6.16 -12.17 7.86
CA MET A 76 -5.02 -11.42 7.31
C MET A 76 -3.69 -11.96 7.83
N ALA A 77 -3.60 -12.33 9.11
CA ALA A 77 -2.41 -12.95 9.67
C ALA A 77 -2.12 -14.29 8.97
N ALA A 78 -3.14 -15.14 8.77
CA ALA A 78 -3.01 -16.39 8.04
C ALA A 78 -2.61 -16.19 6.57
N ILE A 79 -3.19 -15.20 5.88
CA ILE A 79 -2.78 -14.80 4.53
C ILE A 79 -1.30 -14.41 4.51
N ASN A 80 -0.84 -13.64 5.50
CA ASN A 80 0.57 -13.25 5.57
C ASN A 80 1.49 -14.42 5.91
N THR A 81 1.02 -15.43 6.68
CA THR A 81 1.75 -16.68 6.88
C THR A 81 1.95 -17.43 5.57
N LEU A 82 0.94 -17.45 4.68
CA LEU A 82 1.02 -18.09 3.36
C LEU A 82 1.80 -17.26 2.33
N CYS A 83 1.67 -15.94 2.40
CA CYS A 83 2.26 -14.97 1.48
C CYS A 83 3.54 -14.36 2.06
N GLN A 84 4.48 -15.22 2.44
CA GLN A 84 5.83 -14.79 2.85
C GLN A 84 6.59 -14.14 1.69
N PRO A 85 7.55 -13.23 2.00
CA PRO A 85 8.41 -12.63 0.98
C PRO A 85 9.29 -13.70 0.32
N ASP A 86 8.99 -14.03 -0.94
CA ASP A 86 9.96 -14.67 -1.83
C ASP A 86 10.75 -13.57 -2.55
N LEU A 87 11.77 -13.04 -1.86
CA LEU A 87 12.53 -11.86 -2.30
C LEU A 87 13.19 -12.07 -3.67
N ALA A 88 13.50 -13.31 -4.05
CA ALA A 88 14.08 -13.64 -5.34
C ALA A 88 13.13 -13.38 -6.53
N ARG A 89 11.82 -13.28 -6.28
CA ARG A 89 10.81 -13.02 -7.32
C ARG A 89 10.62 -11.54 -7.64
N PHE A 90 11.19 -10.65 -6.83
CA PHE A 90 11.08 -9.21 -7.03
C PHE A 90 12.35 -8.68 -7.70
N GLU A 91 12.19 -7.89 -8.77
CA GLU A 91 13.30 -7.38 -9.56
C GLU A 91 14.21 -6.44 -8.74
N HIS A 92 13.62 -5.65 -7.85
CA HIS A 92 14.34 -4.76 -6.94
C HIS A 92 13.79 -4.88 -5.53
N VAL A 93 14.66 -5.31 -4.63
CA VAL A 93 14.38 -5.47 -3.20
C VAL A 93 15.45 -4.72 -2.41
N VAL A 94 15.01 -3.99 -1.39
CA VAL A 94 15.89 -3.32 -0.44
C VAL A 94 15.51 -3.74 0.97
N GLU A 95 16.42 -4.44 1.63
CA GLU A 95 16.32 -4.65 3.07
C GLU A 95 16.68 -3.36 3.78
N LEU A 96 15.82 -2.90 4.69
CA LEU A 96 16.02 -1.64 5.40
C LEU A 96 16.82 -1.84 6.70
N PRO A 97 17.45 -0.77 7.24
CA PRO A 97 18.19 -0.84 8.49
C PRO A 97 17.35 -1.43 9.62
N GLN A 98 17.96 -2.33 10.40
CA GLN A 98 17.34 -2.87 11.60
C GLN A 98 17.12 -1.77 12.65
N GLN A 99 16.18 -2.00 13.58
CA GLN A 99 15.90 -1.12 14.72
C GLN A 99 15.37 0.29 14.36
N ALA A 100 15.16 0.59 13.09
CA ALA A 100 14.55 1.85 12.64
C ALA A 100 13.02 1.76 12.53
N GLY A 101 12.44 0.57 12.65
CA GLY A 101 10.99 0.33 12.61
C GLY A 101 10.34 0.93 11.37
N ASN A 102 9.12 1.47 11.52
CA ASN A 102 8.37 2.08 10.42
C ASN A 102 9.07 3.28 9.77
N LEU A 103 9.94 3.98 10.50
CA LEU A 103 10.62 5.18 10.00
C LEU A 103 11.65 4.84 8.93
N ALA A 104 12.22 3.64 8.99
CA ALA A 104 13.13 3.14 7.96
C ALA A 104 12.50 3.22 6.55
N VAL A 105 11.19 2.93 6.45
CA VAL A 105 10.46 3.01 5.18
C VAL A 105 10.40 4.46 4.71
N PHE A 106 10.02 5.39 5.58
CA PHE A 106 9.96 6.81 5.21
C PHE A 106 11.34 7.31 4.80
N GLU A 107 12.38 7.06 5.60
CA GLU A 107 13.76 7.48 5.34
C GLU A 107 14.30 6.95 4.00
N HIS A 108 13.92 5.73 3.62
CA HIS A 108 14.22 5.19 2.30
C HIS A 108 13.65 6.05 1.16
N PHE A 109 12.44 6.57 1.32
CA PHE A 109 11.76 7.37 0.29
C PHE A 109 11.99 8.88 0.39
N LEU A 110 12.39 9.44 1.54
CA LEU A 110 12.58 10.90 1.72
C LEU A 110 13.39 11.57 0.59
N PRO A 111 14.54 11.03 0.13
CA PRO A 111 15.29 11.66 -0.96
C PRO A 111 14.53 11.68 -2.31
N ARG A 112 13.56 10.79 -2.50
CA ARG A 112 12.77 10.61 -3.74
C ARG A 112 11.50 11.46 -3.78
N ILE A 113 11.02 11.90 -2.62
CA ILE A 113 9.72 12.60 -2.48
C ILE A 113 9.86 14.09 -2.19
N LYS A 114 11.07 14.64 -2.32
CA LYS A 114 11.31 16.07 -2.08
C LYS A 114 10.50 16.94 -3.04
N GLY A 115 9.69 17.84 -2.48
CA GLY A 115 8.79 18.72 -3.25
C GLY A 115 7.51 18.05 -3.74
N ALA A 116 7.26 16.78 -3.40
CA ALA A 116 6.00 16.10 -3.64
C ALA A 116 4.94 16.50 -2.61
N ARG A 117 3.67 16.47 -3.02
CA ARG A 117 2.51 16.45 -2.12
C ARG A 117 2.34 15.02 -1.62
N ILE A 118 2.54 14.81 -0.32
CA ILE A 118 2.56 13.48 0.30
C ILE A 118 1.32 13.33 1.18
N VAL A 119 0.59 12.25 0.97
CA VAL A 119 -0.49 11.85 1.88
C VAL A 119 -0.12 10.52 2.53
N VAL A 120 -0.22 10.47 3.86
CA VAL A 120 0.00 9.26 4.64
C VAL A 120 -1.34 8.84 5.24
N VAL A 121 -1.82 7.64 4.91
CA VAL A 121 -3.03 7.06 5.50
C VAL A 121 -2.61 6.08 6.58
N GLY A 122 -2.91 6.41 7.84
CA GLY A 122 -2.31 5.77 9.01
C GLY A 122 -1.27 6.66 9.68
N ARG A 123 -1.47 7.06 10.94
CA ARG A 123 -0.40 7.73 11.71
C ARG A 123 0.67 6.72 12.10
N TYR A 124 1.92 7.01 11.71
CA TYR A 124 3.08 6.23 12.11
C TYR A 124 3.86 6.94 13.23
N PRO A 125 4.27 6.24 14.30
CA PRO A 125 5.03 6.85 15.39
C PRO A 125 6.34 7.49 14.92
N GLY A 126 6.56 8.76 15.25
CA GLY A 126 7.78 9.51 14.93
C GLY A 126 7.72 10.30 13.61
N LEU A 127 6.63 10.20 12.84
CA LEU A 127 6.46 10.84 11.54
C LEU A 127 6.49 12.38 11.61
N GLU A 128 6.12 12.96 12.76
CA GLU A 128 6.14 14.40 13.04
C GLU A 128 7.48 15.07 12.74
N ARG A 129 8.59 14.31 12.78
CA ARG A 129 9.93 14.82 12.49
C ARG A 129 10.12 15.29 11.04
N TYR A 130 9.27 14.86 10.12
CA TYR A 130 9.38 15.20 8.70
C TYR A 130 8.33 16.23 8.24
N GLU A 131 7.31 16.51 9.07
CA GLU A 131 6.19 17.40 8.74
C GLU A 131 6.63 18.86 8.49
N GLN A 132 7.80 19.27 8.97
CA GLN A 132 8.35 20.62 8.73
C GLN A 132 9.09 20.76 7.39
N GLU A 133 9.67 19.68 6.87
CA GLU A 133 10.49 19.70 5.65
C GLU A 133 9.71 19.27 4.40
N TYR A 134 8.66 18.47 4.58
CA TYR A 134 7.87 17.87 3.50
C TYR A 134 6.40 18.32 3.57
N ASP A 135 5.72 18.51 2.43
CA ASP A 135 4.26 18.72 2.37
C ASP A 135 3.57 17.37 2.65
N LEU A 136 3.55 17.00 3.92
CA LEU A 136 3.04 15.73 4.43
C LEU A 136 1.72 15.97 5.15
N ARG A 137 0.67 15.27 4.70
CA ARG A 137 -0.66 15.31 5.30
C ARG A 137 -1.04 13.92 5.77
N VAL A 138 -1.39 13.78 7.04
CA VAL A 138 -1.80 12.49 7.62
C VAL A 138 -3.32 12.40 7.65
N VAL A 139 -3.87 11.34 7.07
CA VAL A 139 -5.28 10.95 7.17
C VAL A 139 -5.39 9.82 8.16
N GLU A 140 -6.25 9.97 9.18
CA GLU A 140 -6.44 8.95 10.20
C GLU A 140 -7.89 8.85 10.67
N ARG A 141 -8.34 7.63 11.00
CA ARG A 141 -9.74 7.36 11.40
C ARG A 141 -10.07 7.98 12.76
N GLN A 142 -9.08 8.01 13.65
CA GLN A 142 -9.15 8.70 14.92
C GLN A 142 -8.11 9.83 14.92
N PRO A 143 -8.39 10.94 14.22
CA PRO A 143 -7.39 11.97 13.99
C PRO A 143 -7.02 12.68 15.30
N GLY A 144 -5.72 12.85 15.51
CA GLY A 144 -5.19 13.81 16.47
C GLY A 144 -5.29 15.26 15.97
N PRO A 145 -4.85 16.25 16.76
CA PRO A 145 -5.00 17.68 16.44
C PRO A 145 -4.48 18.11 15.06
N ASP A 146 -3.41 17.47 14.57
CA ASP A 146 -2.72 17.84 13.32
C ASP A 146 -3.00 16.84 12.18
N ASN A 147 -4.07 16.06 12.28
CA ASN A 147 -4.38 14.97 11.37
C ASN A 147 -5.76 15.18 10.77
N TYR A 148 -5.92 14.79 9.51
CA TYR A 148 -7.19 14.86 8.81
C TYR A 148 -8.05 13.64 9.13
N PRO A 149 -9.38 13.78 9.24
CA PRO A 149 -10.28 12.64 9.35
C PRO A 149 -10.25 11.79 8.07
N ASP A 150 -10.64 10.52 8.17
CA ASP A 150 -10.67 9.58 7.04
C ASP A 150 -11.54 10.07 5.85
N THR A 151 -12.59 10.84 6.11
CA THR A 151 -13.42 11.47 5.07
C THR A 151 -12.64 12.45 4.17
N ALA A 152 -11.54 13.04 4.65
CA ALA A 152 -10.71 13.95 3.85
C ALA A 152 -9.92 13.22 2.76
N ALA A 153 -9.85 11.88 2.80
CA ALA A 153 -9.17 11.08 1.78
C ALA A 153 -9.70 11.35 0.37
N GLU A 154 -11.00 11.63 0.22
CA GLU A 154 -11.68 11.93 -1.04
C GLU A 154 -11.14 13.20 -1.72
N GLU A 155 -10.61 14.15 -0.96
CA GLU A 155 -10.02 15.39 -1.47
C GLU A 155 -8.50 15.30 -1.56
N LEU A 156 -7.86 14.71 -0.53
CA LEU A 156 -6.41 14.72 -0.41
C LEU A 156 -5.73 13.71 -1.33
N LEU A 157 -6.25 12.49 -1.45
CA LEU A 157 -5.60 11.43 -2.23
C LEU A 157 -5.58 11.70 -3.75
N PRO A 158 -6.67 12.20 -4.38
CA PRO A 158 -6.62 12.52 -5.82
C PRO A 158 -5.64 13.63 -6.19
N ALA A 159 -5.26 14.48 -5.22
CA ALA A 159 -4.30 15.55 -5.39
C ALA A 159 -2.88 15.17 -4.95
N ALA A 160 -2.66 13.96 -4.42
CA ALA A 160 -1.37 13.52 -3.94
C ALA A 160 -0.44 13.13 -5.10
N ASP A 161 0.84 13.41 -4.94
CA ASP A 161 1.90 12.90 -5.81
C ASP A 161 2.41 11.55 -5.29
N TRP A 162 2.45 11.40 -3.96
CA TRP A 162 2.83 10.18 -3.25
C TRP A 162 1.82 9.84 -2.16
N VAL A 163 1.49 8.55 -2.07
CA VAL A 163 0.62 8.03 -1.01
C VAL A 163 1.34 6.90 -0.27
N PHE A 164 1.44 7.04 1.05
CA PHE A 164 1.85 5.96 1.95
C PHE A 164 0.61 5.41 2.62
N LEU A 165 0.18 4.22 2.21
CA LEU A 165 -1.07 3.60 2.66
C LEU A 165 -0.77 2.46 3.62
N THR A 166 -1.35 2.51 4.82
CA THR A 166 -1.27 1.39 5.76
C THR A 166 -1.95 0.13 5.22
N ALA A 167 -1.28 -1.02 5.35
CA ALA A 167 -1.83 -2.32 4.97
C ALA A 167 -3.01 -2.76 5.86
N SER A 168 -3.21 -2.15 7.03
CA SER A 168 -4.40 -2.42 7.86
C SER A 168 -5.71 -1.94 7.19
N SER A 169 -5.62 -1.12 6.13
CA SER A 169 -6.76 -0.77 5.28
C SER A 169 -7.40 -1.98 4.59
N ILE A 170 -6.66 -3.07 4.37
CA ILE A 170 -7.20 -4.34 3.84
C ILE A 170 -8.12 -4.99 4.88
N ILE A 171 -7.68 -5.03 6.13
CA ILE A 171 -8.41 -5.64 7.25
C ILE A 171 -9.75 -4.92 7.44
N ASN A 172 -9.72 -3.58 7.49
CA ASN A 172 -10.90 -2.75 7.73
C ASN A 172 -11.70 -2.37 6.47
N LYS A 173 -11.39 -3.00 5.32
CA LYS A 173 -12.12 -2.89 4.04
C LYS A 173 -12.06 -1.54 3.33
N THR A 174 -11.17 -0.63 3.73
CA THR A 174 -11.01 0.67 3.09
C THR A 174 -10.02 0.66 1.91
N PHE A 175 -9.15 -0.36 1.81
CA PHE A 175 -8.11 -0.45 0.78
C PHE A 175 -8.61 -0.21 -0.66
N PRO A 176 -9.68 -0.88 -1.16
CA PRO A 176 -10.12 -0.69 -2.55
C PRO A 176 -10.41 0.78 -2.91
N ARG A 177 -11.07 1.52 -2.02
CA ARG A 177 -11.40 2.93 -2.26
C ARG A 177 -10.18 3.82 -2.15
N LEU A 178 -9.33 3.60 -1.15
CA LEU A 178 -8.11 4.39 -0.94
C LEU A 178 -7.12 4.19 -2.09
N ALA A 179 -7.00 2.97 -2.61
CA ALA A 179 -6.18 2.66 -3.79
C ALA A 179 -6.72 3.37 -5.04
N GLU A 180 -8.03 3.32 -5.29
CA GLU A 180 -8.67 4.03 -6.41
C GLU A 180 -8.46 5.55 -6.34
N LEU A 181 -8.63 6.14 -5.17
CA LEU A 181 -8.37 7.57 -4.97
C LEU A 181 -6.90 7.95 -5.19
N SER A 182 -5.99 7.01 -4.98
CA SER A 182 -4.54 7.19 -5.15
C SER A 182 -4.06 6.87 -6.57
N ARG A 183 -4.94 6.60 -7.54
CA ARG A 183 -4.58 6.10 -8.88
C ARG A 183 -3.65 7.00 -9.70
N LEU A 184 -3.53 8.29 -9.36
CA LEU A 184 -2.61 9.24 -9.98
C LEU A 184 -1.31 9.45 -9.18
N ALA A 185 -1.25 8.93 -7.96
CA ALA A 185 -0.08 9.00 -7.11
C ALA A 185 0.84 7.79 -7.30
N THR A 186 2.09 7.94 -6.88
CA THR A 186 2.97 6.81 -6.58
C THR A 186 2.58 6.23 -5.21
N LEU A 187 2.14 4.97 -5.18
CA LEU A 187 1.51 4.32 -4.02
C LEU A 187 2.45 3.31 -3.35
N VAL A 188 2.74 3.56 -2.08
CA VAL A 188 3.47 2.65 -1.19
C VAL A 188 2.47 2.01 -0.24
N LEU A 189 2.24 0.70 -0.36
CA LEU A 189 1.46 -0.05 0.62
C LEU A 189 2.41 -0.59 1.69
N MET A 190 2.19 -0.22 2.97
CA MET A 190 3.19 -0.45 4.01
C MET A 190 2.66 -0.96 5.34
N GLY A 191 3.54 -1.67 6.05
CA GLY A 191 3.34 -2.17 7.41
C GLY A 191 3.30 -3.71 7.51
N PRO A 192 3.37 -4.28 8.72
CA PRO A 192 3.42 -5.74 8.92
C PRO A 192 2.17 -6.51 8.48
N SER A 193 1.05 -5.81 8.26
CA SER A 193 -0.17 -6.43 7.70
C SER A 193 -0.11 -6.63 6.19
N MET A 194 0.98 -6.21 5.52
CA MET A 194 1.11 -6.24 4.06
C MET A 194 1.42 -7.66 3.55
N PRO A 195 0.57 -8.24 2.67
CA PRO A 195 0.85 -9.53 2.04
C PRO A 195 1.81 -9.38 0.86
N TRP A 196 2.86 -10.21 0.80
CA TRP A 196 3.86 -10.16 -0.27
C TRP A 196 3.33 -10.72 -1.60
N LEU A 197 2.49 -9.94 -2.27
CA LEU A 197 1.78 -10.27 -3.51
C LEU A 197 2.10 -9.25 -4.60
N PRO A 198 2.87 -9.60 -5.65
CA PRO A 198 3.10 -8.73 -6.80
C PRO A 198 1.81 -8.27 -7.51
N GLU A 199 0.74 -9.07 -7.43
CA GLU A 199 -0.58 -8.78 -8.02
C GLU A 199 -1.26 -7.55 -7.41
N LEU A 200 -0.73 -6.99 -6.32
CA LEU A 200 -1.19 -5.69 -5.80
C LEU A 200 -0.90 -4.54 -6.78
N THR A 201 -0.06 -4.75 -7.79
CA THR A 201 0.12 -3.81 -8.91
C THR A 201 -1.20 -3.56 -9.68
N ASP A 202 -2.10 -4.56 -9.73
CA ASP A 202 -3.43 -4.44 -10.36
C ASP A 202 -4.33 -3.43 -9.63
N TRP A 203 -4.00 -3.12 -8.37
CA TRP A 203 -4.67 -2.12 -7.54
C TRP A 203 -3.94 -0.77 -7.54
N GLY A 204 -2.94 -0.60 -8.42
CA GLY A 204 -2.16 0.63 -8.50
C GLY A 204 -1.05 0.75 -7.44
N VAL A 205 -0.70 -0.33 -6.74
CA VAL A 205 0.42 -0.30 -5.78
C VAL A 205 1.75 -0.38 -6.53
N ASP A 206 2.66 0.57 -6.26
CA ASP A 206 3.98 0.60 -6.88
C ASP A 206 5.07 -0.02 -6.01
N TYR A 207 4.93 0.12 -4.69
CA TYR A 207 5.91 -0.35 -3.72
C TYR A 207 5.22 -1.14 -2.60
N LEU A 208 5.78 -2.30 -2.29
CA LEU A 208 5.44 -3.09 -1.12
C LEU A 208 6.48 -2.81 -0.03
N ALA A 209 6.08 -2.26 1.10
CA ALA A 209 6.96 -1.99 2.24
C ALA A 209 6.49 -2.78 3.47
N GLY A 210 6.77 -4.07 3.46
CA GLY A 210 6.34 -5.03 4.49
C GLY A 210 7.47 -5.43 5.42
N THR A 211 7.22 -6.47 6.21
CA THR A 211 8.22 -7.06 7.10
C THR A 211 8.55 -8.49 6.71
N GLN A 212 9.80 -8.87 6.92
CA GLN A 212 10.27 -10.25 6.92
C GLN A 212 10.48 -10.71 8.36
N VAL A 213 10.02 -11.92 8.68
CA VAL A 213 10.26 -12.55 9.98
C VAL A 213 11.67 -13.10 10.03
N ARG A 214 12.42 -12.75 11.09
CA ARG A 214 13.79 -13.21 11.33
C ARG A 214 13.85 -14.25 12.45
N ASP A 215 13.00 -14.10 13.47
CA ASP A 215 12.84 -15.06 14.56
C ASP A 215 11.35 -15.21 14.90
N ALA A 216 10.74 -16.31 14.43
CA ALA A 216 9.32 -16.58 14.64
C ALA A 216 8.98 -16.91 16.10
N ASP A 217 9.91 -17.49 16.87
CA ASP A 217 9.71 -17.82 18.27
C ASP A 217 9.72 -16.54 19.13
N LEU A 218 10.69 -15.66 18.89
CA LEU A 218 10.75 -14.36 19.55
C LEU A 218 9.55 -13.49 19.19
N LEU A 219 9.20 -13.44 17.90
CA LEU A 219 8.02 -12.71 17.44
C LEU A 219 6.76 -13.17 18.20
N GLN A 220 6.56 -14.48 18.30
CA GLN A 220 5.41 -15.06 18.98
C GLN A 220 5.37 -14.71 20.48
N ARG A 221 6.51 -14.80 21.18
CA ARG A 221 6.60 -14.40 22.59
C ARG A 221 6.24 -12.93 22.77
N CYS A 222 6.86 -12.06 21.99
CA CYS A 222 6.62 -10.62 22.12
C CYS A 222 5.17 -10.25 21.78
N VAL A 223 4.55 -10.85 20.76
CA VAL A 223 3.12 -10.61 20.45
C VAL A 223 2.23 -11.06 21.60
N ALA A 224 2.49 -12.24 22.18
CA ALA A 224 1.74 -12.76 23.33
C ALA A 224 1.89 -11.89 24.60
N GLU A 225 3.03 -11.23 24.76
CA GLU A 225 3.32 -10.29 25.85
C GLU A 225 2.84 -8.86 25.58
N GLY A 226 2.14 -8.62 24.46
CA GLY A 226 1.56 -7.32 24.10
C GLY A 226 2.54 -6.34 23.43
N GLY A 227 3.68 -6.85 22.95
CA GLY A 227 4.70 -6.09 22.24
C GLY A 227 4.18 -5.51 20.92
N GLY A 228 4.46 -4.22 20.71
CA GLY A 228 4.18 -3.52 19.46
C GLY A 228 5.45 -3.07 18.75
N ARG A 229 6.18 -2.12 19.36
CA ARG A 229 7.35 -1.45 18.77
C ARG A 229 8.66 -2.26 18.91
N ILE A 230 8.79 -3.03 19.99
CA ILE A 230 9.97 -3.86 20.30
C ILE A 230 10.15 -5.01 19.28
N LEU A 231 9.09 -5.41 18.58
CA LEU A 231 9.13 -6.48 17.57
C LEU A 231 10.14 -6.21 16.44
N PHE A 232 10.35 -4.93 16.12
CA PHE A 232 11.10 -4.48 14.96
C PHE A 232 12.61 -4.36 15.19
N ASP A 233 13.06 -4.63 16.42
CA ASP A 233 14.47 -4.53 16.77
C ASP A 233 15.20 -5.86 16.54
N GLU A 234 14.52 -6.99 16.73
CA GLU A 234 15.13 -8.32 16.70
C GLU A 234 14.34 -9.37 15.90
N ALA A 235 13.00 -9.30 15.91
CA ALA A 235 12.16 -10.36 15.34
C ALA A 235 11.70 -10.10 13.91
N LEU A 236 11.67 -8.82 13.48
CA LEU A 236 11.22 -8.37 12.17
C LEU A 236 12.22 -7.42 11.53
N GLN A 237 12.27 -7.43 10.21
CA GLN A 237 12.97 -6.42 9.43
C GLN A 237 12.06 -5.87 8.34
N TYR A 238 12.05 -4.55 8.15
CA TYR A 238 11.34 -3.98 7.01
C TYR A 238 12.10 -4.25 5.71
N VAL A 239 11.35 -4.58 4.67
CA VAL A 239 11.85 -4.80 3.33
C VAL A 239 10.95 -4.03 2.37
N VAL A 240 11.56 -3.39 1.36
CA VAL A 240 10.85 -2.68 0.30
C VAL A 240 11.08 -3.42 -1.01
N ALA A 241 10.00 -3.68 -1.76
CA ALA A 241 10.07 -4.20 -3.11
C ALA A 241 9.34 -3.25 -4.08
N ASP A 242 9.95 -3.03 -5.25
CA ASP A 242 9.35 -2.30 -6.37
C ASP A 242 8.57 -3.26 -7.27
N ILE A 243 7.27 -3.02 -7.44
CA ILE A 243 6.38 -3.78 -8.32
C ILE A 243 5.64 -2.88 -9.34
N GLY A 244 6.02 -1.60 -9.42
CA GLY A 244 5.29 -0.60 -10.20
C GLY A 244 5.79 -0.41 -11.63
N ARG A 245 6.84 -1.13 -12.07
CA ARG A 245 7.33 -1.05 -13.46
C ARG A 245 6.24 -1.35 -14.52
N PRO A 246 5.39 -2.39 -14.38
CA PRO A 246 4.31 -2.64 -15.34
C PRO A 246 3.33 -1.46 -15.42
N ARG A 247 2.93 -0.90 -14.26
CA ARG A 247 2.07 0.28 -14.21
C ARG A 247 2.73 1.51 -14.83
N MET A 248 4.02 1.73 -14.60
CA MET A 248 4.77 2.85 -15.20
C MET A 248 4.79 2.75 -16.73
N GLN A 249 4.91 1.55 -17.28
CA GLN A 249 4.81 1.30 -18.73
C GLN A 249 3.40 1.60 -19.24
N ALA A 250 2.36 1.13 -18.54
CA ALA A 250 0.97 1.42 -18.90
C ALA A 250 0.65 2.93 -18.88
N VAL A 251 1.17 3.68 -17.90
CA VAL A 251 1.03 5.16 -17.84
C VAL A 251 1.70 5.80 -19.06
N ARG A 252 2.89 5.35 -19.47
CA ARG A 252 3.58 5.86 -20.66
C ARG A 252 2.81 5.60 -21.95
N GLU A 253 2.23 4.41 -22.09
CA GLU A 253 1.37 4.05 -23.21
C GLU A 253 0.12 4.93 -23.25
N GLU A 254 -0.49 5.18 -22.09
CA GLU A 254 -1.66 6.04 -21.96
C GLU A 254 -1.35 7.50 -22.30
N ILE A 255 -0.21 8.04 -21.86
CA ILE A 255 0.26 9.38 -22.28
C ILE A 255 0.37 9.44 -23.81
N SER A 256 0.97 8.44 -24.43
CA SER A 256 1.13 8.37 -25.89
C SER A 256 -0.23 8.33 -26.61
N ARG A 257 -1.19 7.57 -26.06
CA ARG A 257 -2.56 7.48 -26.58
C ARG A 257 -3.28 8.82 -26.45
N MET A 258 -3.24 9.47 -25.29
CA MET A 258 -3.88 10.75 -25.04
C MET A 258 -3.25 11.88 -25.86
N ALA A 259 -1.94 11.85 -26.09
CA ALA A 259 -1.24 12.78 -26.97
C ALA A 259 -1.80 12.71 -28.40
N GLY A 260 -2.03 11.51 -28.94
CA GLY A 260 -2.68 11.33 -30.24
C GLY A 260 -4.13 11.82 -30.29
N VAL A 261 -4.87 11.78 -29.16
CA VAL A 261 -6.22 12.39 -29.08
C VAL A 261 -6.12 13.91 -29.08
N ARG A 262 -5.22 14.48 -28.26
CA ARG A 262 -4.94 15.93 -28.20
C ARG A 262 -4.61 16.48 -29.58
N ASP A 263 -3.71 15.83 -30.32
CA ASP A 263 -3.24 16.31 -31.61
C ASP A 263 -4.36 16.31 -32.66
N ARG A 264 -5.23 15.28 -32.64
CA ARG A 264 -6.44 15.26 -33.50
C ARG A 264 -7.43 16.37 -33.16
N LEU A 265 -7.69 16.60 -31.88
CA LEU A 265 -8.59 17.68 -31.43
C LEU A 265 -8.02 19.05 -31.76
N LYS A 266 -6.70 19.23 -31.61
CA LYS A 266 -6.00 20.46 -31.97
C LYS A 266 -6.09 20.73 -33.46
N GLN A 267 -5.83 19.73 -34.31
CA GLN A 267 -5.99 19.87 -35.76
C GLN A 267 -7.44 20.22 -36.14
N GLY A 268 -8.43 19.53 -35.57
CA GLY A 268 -9.85 19.84 -35.82
C GLY A 268 -10.25 21.25 -35.39
N MET A 269 -9.64 21.77 -34.32
CA MET A 269 -9.82 23.14 -33.88
C MET A 269 -9.20 24.15 -34.85
N GLU A 270 -7.99 23.88 -35.35
CA GLU A 270 -7.32 24.71 -36.36
C GLU A 270 -8.12 24.76 -37.66
N ASP A 271 -8.64 23.61 -38.12
CA ASP A 271 -9.47 23.49 -39.31
C ASP A 271 -10.79 24.26 -39.16
N TRP A 272 -11.43 24.17 -37.98
CA TRP A 272 -12.68 24.86 -37.66
C TRP A 272 -12.57 26.38 -37.82
N TYR A 273 -11.52 26.98 -37.26
CA TYR A 273 -11.30 28.42 -37.37
C TYR A 273 -10.79 28.83 -38.76
N SER A 274 -9.98 27.99 -39.41
CA SER A 274 -9.51 28.23 -40.79
C SER A 274 -10.66 28.22 -41.81
N ALA A 275 -11.72 27.44 -41.56
CA ALA A 275 -12.94 27.44 -42.36
C ALA A 275 -13.81 28.70 -42.18
N GLY A 276 -13.38 29.67 -41.36
CA GLY A 276 -14.12 30.93 -41.13
C GLY A 276 -15.24 30.83 -40.11
N SER A 277 -15.29 29.74 -39.33
CA SER A 277 -16.29 29.55 -38.28
C SER A 277 -16.12 30.61 -37.18
N ARG A 278 -17.22 31.28 -36.82
CA ARG A 278 -17.22 32.37 -35.82
C ARG A 278 -17.58 31.91 -34.40
N GLY A 279 -18.02 30.66 -34.23
CA GLY A 279 -18.40 30.08 -32.93
C GLY A 279 -17.25 29.34 -32.24
N ARG A 280 -17.40 29.06 -30.94
CA ARG A 280 -16.46 28.24 -30.16
C ARG A 280 -16.35 26.85 -30.79
N PHE A 281 -15.13 26.31 -30.87
CA PHE A 281 -14.90 24.94 -31.35
C PHE A 281 -15.77 23.94 -30.56
N PRO A 282 -16.61 23.11 -31.22
CA PRO A 282 -17.58 22.26 -30.54
C PRO A 282 -16.98 21.25 -29.55
N GLN A 283 -15.74 20.80 -29.79
CA GLN A 283 -15.06 19.81 -28.93
C GLN A 283 -14.02 20.46 -27.99
N LEU A 284 -14.12 21.77 -27.74
CA LEU A 284 -13.14 22.47 -26.90
C LEU A 284 -13.09 21.94 -25.47
N ALA A 285 -14.24 21.58 -24.87
CA ALA A 285 -14.26 20.97 -23.54
C ALA A 285 -13.49 19.63 -23.50
N GLY A 286 -13.69 18.77 -24.50
CA GLY A 286 -12.94 17.51 -24.61
C GLY A 286 -11.44 17.74 -24.84
N TYR A 287 -11.05 18.80 -25.54
CA TYR A 287 -9.64 19.18 -25.68
C TYR A 287 -9.04 19.63 -24.34
N GLU A 288 -9.75 20.48 -23.60
CA GLU A 288 -9.35 20.95 -22.26
C GLU A 288 -9.21 19.77 -21.27
N GLU A 289 -10.15 18.82 -21.28
CA GLU A 289 -10.08 17.59 -20.48
C GLU A 289 -8.87 16.72 -20.81
N VAL A 290 -8.56 16.54 -22.11
CA VAL A 290 -7.39 15.76 -22.55
C VAL A 290 -6.09 16.45 -22.12
N LEU A 291 -6.01 17.78 -22.20
CA LEU A 291 -4.85 18.53 -21.73
C LEU A 291 -4.64 18.37 -20.22
N ALA A 292 -5.70 18.48 -19.42
CA ALA A 292 -5.63 18.29 -17.97
C ALA A 292 -5.19 16.86 -17.62
N GLY A 293 -5.76 15.85 -18.29
CA GLY A 293 -5.39 14.45 -18.08
C GLY A 293 -3.95 14.14 -18.47
N LEU A 294 -3.45 14.68 -19.60
CA LEU A 294 -2.04 14.56 -19.99
C LEU A 294 -1.11 15.15 -18.94
N SER A 295 -1.40 16.36 -18.45
CA SER A 295 -0.59 17.01 -17.42
C SER A 295 -0.51 16.18 -16.12
N ALA A 296 -1.61 15.55 -15.72
CA ALA A 296 -1.65 14.68 -14.55
C ALA A 296 -0.81 13.41 -14.77
N LEU A 297 -0.97 12.74 -15.92
CA LEU A 297 -0.22 11.53 -16.25
C LEU A 297 1.30 11.81 -16.41
N ASP A 298 1.68 12.93 -17.01
CA ASP A 298 3.09 13.33 -17.14
C ASP A 298 3.71 13.56 -15.76
N THR A 299 2.97 14.17 -14.84
CA THR A 299 3.41 14.37 -13.45
C THR A 299 3.57 13.02 -12.73
N GLN A 300 2.58 12.14 -12.86
CA GLN A 300 2.64 10.78 -12.30
C GLN A 300 3.84 10.00 -12.85
N TYR A 301 4.00 9.95 -14.17
CA TYR A 301 5.09 9.24 -14.83
C TYR A 301 6.45 9.76 -14.36
N LYS A 302 6.59 11.09 -14.23
CA LYS A 302 7.81 11.70 -13.71
C LYS A 302 8.14 11.19 -12.31
N TRP A 303 7.18 11.19 -11.38
CA TRP A 303 7.42 10.67 -10.02
C TRP A 303 7.81 9.19 -10.02
N MET A 304 7.11 8.37 -10.80
CA MET A 304 7.43 6.95 -10.94
C MET A 304 8.83 6.73 -11.53
N TRP A 305 9.23 7.55 -12.49
CA TRP A 305 10.54 7.49 -13.13
C TRP A 305 11.66 7.92 -12.18
N ASP A 306 11.51 9.08 -11.54
CA ASP A 306 12.51 9.67 -10.65
C ASP A 306 12.76 8.77 -9.42
N ALA A 307 11.72 8.11 -8.90
CA ALA A 307 11.83 7.14 -7.81
C ALA A 307 12.77 5.97 -8.12
N ARG A 308 12.79 5.55 -9.39
CA ARG A 308 13.55 4.40 -9.92
C ARG A 308 14.88 4.81 -10.52
N ASN A 309 15.05 6.09 -10.85
CA ASN A 309 16.25 6.64 -11.48
C ASN A 309 16.71 7.89 -10.71
N PRO A 310 17.12 7.75 -9.44
CA PRO A 310 17.54 8.89 -8.65
C PRO A 310 18.72 9.60 -9.32
N ALA A 311 18.62 10.92 -9.47
CA ALA A 311 19.66 11.74 -10.06
C ALA A 311 20.96 11.63 -9.22
N GLY A 312 21.88 10.76 -9.64
CA GLY A 312 23.15 10.52 -8.96
C GLY A 312 23.60 9.05 -8.84
N GLY A 313 22.76 8.06 -9.19
CA GLY A 313 23.13 6.65 -9.15
C GLY A 313 23.66 6.14 -10.50
N ARG A 314 24.95 6.32 -10.78
CA ARG A 314 25.68 5.29 -11.53
C ARG A 314 25.98 4.19 -10.52
N GLU A 315 25.51 2.98 -10.78
CA GLU A 315 26.08 1.77 -10.18
C GLU A 315 27.58 1.68 -10.48
#